data_AF-A0A321LVX8-F1
#
_entry.id   AF-A0A321LVX8-F1
#
_cell.length_a   1.000
_cell.length_b   1.000
_cell.length_c   1.000
_cell.angle_alpha   90.00
_cell.angle_beta   90.00
_cell.angle_gamma   90.00
#
_symmetry.space_group_name_H-M   'P 1'
#
loop_
_entity.id
_entity.type
_entity.pdbx_description
1 polymer ?
#
loop_
_entity_poly.entity_id
_entity_poly.type
_entity_poly.pdbx_seq_one_letter_code
_entity_poly.pdbx_strand_id
1 'polypeptide(L)'
;MANTNVKSEGTGRFPIDNLTYDIITLIYEKSKGLEAYDKYMKDAQGQQECAQLFQRLRQQDEEAVRELRQHLQKVIGREDVSRAA
;
A
#
# COMPACT_ATOMS: atom_id res chain seq x y z
N MET A 1 28.02 -17.29 -16.98
CA MET A 1 27.48 -16.03 -16.38
C MET A 1 26.13 -15.79 -17.06
N ALA A 2 24.96 -15.72 -16.45
CA ALA A 2 24.50 -15.82 -15.07
C ALA A 2 23.20 -16.66 -15.10
N ASN A 3 23.02 -17.54 -14.11
CA ASN A 3 21.82 -18.36 -13.99
C ASN A 3 20.73 -17.48 -13.35
N THR A 4 19.82 -16.95 -14.15
CA THR A 4 18.64 -16.22 -13.67
C THR A 4 17.68 -17.23 -13.04
N ASN A 5 17.91 -17.52 -11.76
CA ASN A 5 16.95 -18.21 -10.91
C ASN A 5 15.78 -17.25 -10.70
N VAL A 6 14.82 -17.30 -11.63
CA VAL A 6 13.49 -16.71 -11.47
C VAL A 6 12.91 -17.36 -10.23
N LYS A 7 12.83 -16.61 -9.13
CA LYS A 7 12.11 -17.04 -7.94
C LYS A 7 10.70 -17.37 -8.40
N SER A 8 10.39 -18.66 -8.43
CA SER A 8 9.07 -19.20 -8.68
C SER A 8 8.16 -18.66 -7.59
N GLU A 9 7.46 -17.56 -7.88
CA GLU A 9 6.35 -17.09 -7.06
C GLU A 9 5.35 -18.24 -6.94
N GLY A 10 4.93 -18.54 -5.71
CA GLY A 10 4.12 -19.71 -5.41
C GLY A 10 2.87 -19.76 -6.29
N THR A 11 2.75 -20.81 -7.09
CA THR A 11 1.60 -21.14 -7.94
C THR A 11 0.42 -21.69 -7.11
N GLY A 12 0.13 -21.04 -5.99
CA GLY A 12 -1.14 -21.25 -5.30
C GLY A 12 -2.24 -20.56 -6.11
N ARG A 13 -3.28 -21.29 -6.48
CA ARG A 13 -4.46 -20.71 -7.14
C ARG A 13 -5.31 -20.03 -6.06
N PHE A 14 -4.88 -18.87 -5.61
CA PHE A 14 -5.58 -18.05 -4.64
C PHE A 14 -6.79 -17.36 -5.29
N PRO A 15 -7.84 -17.04 -4.52
CA PRO A 15 -9.02 -16.36 -5.05
C PRO A 15 -8.75 -14.90 -5.49
N ILE A 16 -7.62 -14.33 -5.06
CA ILE A 16 -7.15 -12.99 -5.38
C ILE A 16 -5.77 -13.12 -6.03
N ASP A 17 -5.52 -12.41 -7.13
CA ASP A 17 -4.22 -12.43 -7.79
C ASP A 17 -3.15 -11.67 -6.98
N ASN A 18 -1.87 -11.95 -7.26
CA ASN A 18 -0.75 -11.35 -6.54
C ASN A 18 -0.78 -9.81 -6.58
N LEU A 19 -1.12 -9.20 -7.72
CA LEU A 19 -1.12 -7.75 -7.85
C LEU A 19 -2.23 -7.11 -7.00
N THR A 20 -3.43 -7.68 -7.01
CA THR A 20 -4.53 -7.19 -6.16
C THR A 20 -4.19 -7.34 -4.69
N TYR A 21 -3.62 -8.49 -4.29
CA TYR A 21 -3.15 -8.71 -2.93
C TYR A 21 -2.11 -7.67 -2.50
N ASP A 22 -1.12 -7.39 -3.36
CA ASP A 22 -0.06 -6.42 -3.07
C ASP A 22 -0.60 -5.01 -2.90
N ILE A 23 -1.53 -4.57 -3.76
CA ILE A 23 -2.15 -3.24 -3.65
C ILE A 23 -2.97 -3.13 -2.35
N ILE A 24 -3.77 -4.15 -2.01
CA ILE A 24 -4.53 -4.18 -0.75
C ILE A 24 -3.59 -4.11 0.44
N THR A 25 -2.49 -4.86 0.40
CA THR A 25 -1.48 -4.89 1.47
C THR A 25 -0.83 -3.51 1.65
N LEU A 26 -0.46 -2.84 0.55
CA LEU A 26 0.09 -1.48 0.61
C LEU A 26 -0.88 -0.46 1.18
N ILE A 27 -2.17 -0.53 0.82
CA ILE A 27 -3.21 0.33 1.39
C ILE A 27 -3.33 0.09 2.89
N TYR A 28 -3.33 -1.17 3.32
CA TYR A 28 -3.43 -1.54 4.73
C TYR A 28 -2.27 -0.99 5.56
N GLU A 29 -1.02 -1.23 5.14
CA GLU A 29 0.16 -0.77 5.87
C GLU A 29 0.22 0.76 5.97
N LYS A 30 -0.11 1.47 4.89
CA LYS A 30 -0.19 2.94 4.91
C LYS A 30 -1.30 3.45 5.82
N SER A 31 -2.47 2.82 5.79
CA SER A 31 -3.60 3.19 6.66
C SER A 31 -3.27 2.98 8.14
N LYS A 32 -2.52 1.92 8.46
CA LYS A 32 -2.00 1.69 9.81
C LYS A 32 -1.03 2.78 10.25
N GLY A 33 -0.18 3.28 9.34
CA GLY A 33 0.64 4.47 9.57
C GLY A 33 -0.21 5.70 9.84
N LEU A 34 -1.28 5.91 9.04
CA LEU A 34 -2.23 7.02 9.22
C LEU A 34 -2.89 7.05 10.60
N GLU A 35 -3.34 5.89 11.10
CA GLU A 35 -3.89 5.77 12.46
C GLU A 35 -2.86 6.10 13.55
N ALA A 36 -1.57 5.82 13.30
CA ALA A 36 -0.52 6.02 14.28
C ALA A 36 0.00 7.46 14.34
N TYR A 37 -0.16 8.27 13.27
CA TYR A 37 0.39 9.63 13.25
C TYR A 37 -0.15 10.53 14.36
N ASP A 38 -1.42 10.37 14.79
CA ASP A 38 -1.95 11.18 15.90
C ASP A 38 -1.16 10.93 17.21
N LYS A 39 -0.74 9.68 17.45
CA LYS A 39 0.14 9.34 18.56
C LYS A 39 1.55 9.91 18.35
N TYR A 40 2.11 9.77 17.16
CA TYR A 40 3.46 10.30 16.87
C TYR A 40 3.53 11.82 17.03
N MET A 41 2.49 12.54 16.61
CA MET A 41 2.38 13.99 16.79
C MET A 41 2.28 14.38 18.26
N LYS A 42 1.58 13.58 19.07
CA LYS A 42 1.53 13.77 20.53
C LYS A 42 2.88 13.52 21.18
N ASP A 43 3.58 12.45 20.78
CA ASP A 43 4.91 12.10 21.32
C ASP A 43 5.99 13.12 20.88
N ALA A 44 5.80 13.80 19.74
CA ALA A 44 6.67 14.87 19.24
C ALA A 44 6.42 16.25 19.89
N GLN A 45 5.55 16.36 20.90
CA GLN A 45 5.34 17.61 21.62
C GLN A 45 6.65 18.15 22.20
N GLY A 46 6.98 19.41 21.89
CA GLY A 46 8.25 20.02 22.27
C GLY A 46 9.41 19.77 21.29
N GLN A 47 9.23 18.91 20.28
CA GLN A 47 10.19 18.68 19.19
C GLN A 47 9.59 19.08 17.85
N GLN A 48 9.67 20.38 17.54
CA GLN A 48 9.02 20.98 16.37
C GLN A 48 9.45 20.34 15.04
N GLU A 49 10.72 19.98 14.89
CA GLU A 49 11.23 19.31 13.68
C GLU A 49 10.58 17.94 13.46
N CYS A 50 10.45 17.14 14.53
CA CYS A 50 9.77 15.83 14.46
C CYS A 50 8.29 15.98 14.11
N ALA A 51 7.59 16.95 14.72
CA ALA A 51 6.19 17.22 14.42
C ALA A 51 5.98 17.61 12.95
N GLN A 52 6.85 18.48 12.40
CA GLN A 52 6.80 18.86 10.99
C GLN A 52 7.10 17.69 10.06
N LEU A 53 8.06 16.84 10.42
CA LEU A 53 8.37 15.63 9.67
C LEU A 53 7.16 14.70 9.62
N PHE A 54 6.58 14.36 10.77
CA PHE A 54 5.43 13.45 10.87
C PHE A 54 4.20 13.99 10.14
N GLN A 55 3.95 15.30 10.20
CA GLN A 55 2.87 15.91 9.43
C GLN A 55 3.08 15.77 7.91
N ARG A 56 4.31 15.96 7.41
CA ARG A 56 4.60 15.75 5.98
C ARG A 56 4.46 14.29 5.57
N LEU A 57 4.96 13.37 6.37
CA LEU A 57 4.86 11.93 6.10
C LEU A 57 3.39 11.48 6.08
N ARG A 58 2.57 11.98 7.02
CA ARG A 58 1.11 11.76 7.01
C ARG A 58 0.48 12.20 5.68
N GLN A 59 0.77 13.41 5.23
CA GLN A 59 0.22 13.92 3.96
C GLN A 59 0.61 13.05 2.77
N GLN A 60 1.86 12.58 2.73
CA GLN A 60 2.35 11.66 1.69
C GLN A 60 1.64 10.31 1.73
N ASP A 61 1.41 9.74 2.92
CA ASP A 61 0.66 8.49 3.04
C ASP A 61 -0.82 8.66 2.66
N GLU A 62 -1.45 9.79 3.00
CA GLU A 62 -2.82 10.11 2.58
C GLU A 62 -2.93 10.18 1.04
N GLU A 63 -1.96 10.80 0.37
CA GLU A 63 -1.90 10.87 -1.09
C GLU A 63 -1.69 9.50 -1.72
N ALA A 64 -0.71 8.73 -1.20
CA ALA A 64 -0.44 7.38 -1.67
C ALA A 64 -1.66 6.45 -1.52
N VAL A 65 -2.41 6.53 -0.41
CA VAL A 65 -3.64 5.76 -0.22
C VAL A 65 -4.71 6.17 -1.25
N ARG A 66 -4.85 7.47 -1.55
CA ARG A 66 -5.80 7.94 -2.58
C ARG A 66 -5.45 7.35 -3.95
N GLU A 67 -4.18 7.40 -4.34
CA GLU A 67 -3.71 6.83 -5.61
C GLU A 67 -3.91 5.31 -5.67
N LEU A 68 -3.46 4.59 -4.63
CA LEU A 68 -3.59 3.14 -4.56
C LEU A 68 -5.05 2.70 -4.64
N ARG A 69 -5.98 3.43 -4.03
CA ARG A 69 -7.42 3.15 -4.16
C ARG A 69 -7.92 3.28 -5.60
N GLN A 70 -7.48 4.30 -6.33
CA GLN A 70 -7.83 4.46 -7.74
C GLN A 70 -7.26 3.32 -8.60
N HIS A 71 -6.04 2.87 -8.30
CA HIS A 71 -5.44 1.73 -8.98
C HIS A 71 -6.14 0.41 -8.65
N LEU A 72 -6.50 0.18 -7.39
CA LEU A 72 -7.23 -1.00 -6.96
C LEU A 72 -8.57 -1.15 -7.72
N GLN A 73 -9.31 -0.06 -7.90
CA GLN A 73 -10.55 -0.06 -8.69
C GLN A 73 -10.32 -0.51 -10.14
N LYS A 74 -9.22 -0.08 -10.76
CA LYS A 74 -8.87 -0.47 -12.13
C LYS A 74 -8.45 -1.94 -12.22
N VAL A 75 -7.75 -2.47 -11.21
CA VAL A 75 -7.30 -3.86 -11.19
C VAL A 75 -8.49 -4.80 -10.99
N ILE A 76 -9.32 -4.57 -9.98
CA ILE A 76 -10.51 -5.38 -9.71
C ILE A 76 -11.48 -5.33 -10.91
N GLY A 77 -11.74 -4.14 -11.46
CA GLY A 77 -12.60 -4.01 -12.65
C GLY A 77 -12.06 -4.71 -13.90
N ARG A 78 -10.75 -4.98 -13.98
CA ARG A 78 -10.12 -5.72 -15.09
C ARG A 78 -10.19 -7.24 -14.89
N GLU A 79 -10.11 -7.71 -13.64
CA GLU A 79 -10.26 -9.14 -13.32
C GLU A 79 -11.66 -9.66 -13.67
N ASP A 80 -12.70 -8.89 -13.39
CA ASP A 80 -14.10 -9.28 -13.68
C ASP A 80 -14.34 -9.47 -15.19
N VAL A 81 -13.77 -8.60 -16.03
CA VAL A 81 -13.92 -8.67 -17.50
C VAL A 81 -13.12 -9.85 -18.08
N SER A 82 -11.96 -10.18 -17.50
CA SER A 82 -11.09 -11.25 -18.00
C SER A 82 -11.59 -12.66 -17.64
N ARG A 83 -12.51 -12.77 -16.68
CA ARG A 83 -13.16 -14.05 -16.29
C ARG A 83 -14.49 -14.30 -17.00
N ALA A 84 -15.06 -13.28 -17.65
CA ALA A 84 -16.36 -13.35 -18.34
C ALA A 84 -16.26 -13.58 -19.87
N ALA A 85 -15.04 -13.65 -20.42
CA ALA A 85 -14.74 -13.91 -21.83
C ALA A 85 -14.12 -15.30 -22.02
#